data_AF-A0A9N8E7W5-F1
#
_entry.id   AF-A0A9N8E7W5-F1
#
_cell.length_a   1.000
_cell.length_b   1.000
_cell.length_c   1.000
_cell.angle_alpha   90.00
_cell.angle_beta   90.00
_cell.angle_gamma   90.00
#
_symmetry.space_group_name_H-M   'P 1'
#
loop_
_entity.id
_entity.type
_entity.pdbx_description
1 polymer ?
#
loop_
_entity_poly.entity_id
_entity_poly.type
_entity_poly.pdbx_seq_one_letter_code
_entity_poly.pdbx_strand_id
1 'polypeptide(L)'
;MRLRSIFVILVGTSLVTFLVLVSSTFGDWAAVTDTTDSSHVVTSNKPVVKSNRLSQSRNEIQTTAGGVIFFFHVIKTGGTTIRDNFRNSSKFPSVQYVLVNTLQEFRGVQPKIEERLLRLGANMTTKTLFVELHGRNTPNLLELAPILQNWKVQAQANQVPFFSFTLLRDPVDFAVSFFNFFHVFGDKRFGRAMPATLENLQKTLQWNPQCIYLVRGERPYFRPSHYYNVTHQDCHEAAESLDNVMDWVGDTQQLSTETLPLLVKLVTGTAPSTEFMDRHIASFNVAATRNQRNKPMSRQLLDAATLDMIHTKTQLDQWLLHHSIRRLNTEG
;
A
#
# COMPACT_ATOMS: atom_id res chain seq x y z
N MET A 1 52.02 4.64 -46.43
CA MET A 1 50.89 5.38 -47.04
C MET A 1 49.59 4.67 -46.66
N ARG A 2 48.86 5.17 -45.66
CA ARG A 2 47.40 5.02 -45.46
C ARG A 2 46.99 5.77 -44.19
N LEU A 3 45.89 6.50 -44.34
CA LEU A 3 45.51 7.69 -43.57
C LEU A 3 45.00 7.38 -42.16
N ARG A 4 45.33 8.28 -41.23
CA ARG A 4 44.62 8.48 -39.95
C ARG A 4 43.38 9.34 -40.21
N SER A 5 42.22 8.88 -39.79
CA SER A 5 41.00 9.69 -39.70
C SER A 5 40.67 9.93 -38.23
N ILE A 6 40.93 11.15 -37.78
CA ILE A 6 40.49 11.68 -36.48
C ILE A 6 39.12 12.33 -36.73
N PHE A 7 38.08 11.82 -36.07
CA PHE A 7 36.77 12.48 -36.01
C PHE A 7 36.80 13.51 -34.89
N VAL A 8 36.75 14.79 -35.26
CA VAL A 8 36.49 15.91 -34.34
C VAL A 8 35.00 16.21 -34.43
N ILE A 9 34.26 15.99 -33.34
CA ILE A 9 32.88 16.45 -33.21
C ILE A 9 32.91 17.78 -32.45
N LEU A 10 32.66 18.86 -33.16
CA LEU A 10 32.32 20.18 -32.60
C LEU A 10 30.86 20.12 -32.12
N VAL A 11 30.65 20.21 -30.81
CA VAL A 11 29.32 20.51 -30.24
C VAL A 11 29.30 22.00 -29.92
N GLY A 12 28.57 22.76 -30.75
CA GLY A 12 28.28 24.16 -30.52
C GLY A 12 27.29 24.33 -29.36
N THR A 13 27.72 25.05 -28.33
CA THR A 13 26.87 25.50 -27.23
C THR A 13 26.16 26.80 -27.63
N SER A 14 24.86 26.74 -27.92
CA SER A 14 24.02 27.94 -27.99
C SER A 14 23.44 28.22 -26.61
N LEU A 15 23.97 29.27 -25.99
CA LEU A 15 23.50 29.88 -24.74
C LEU A 15 22.32 30.79 -25.10
N VAL A 16 21.10 30.45 -24.68
CA VAL A 16 19.96 31.37 -24.70
C VAL A 16 19.64 31.75 -23.26
N THR A 17 20.00 32.97 -22.92
CA THR A 17 19.72 33.63 -21.65
C THR A 17 18.25 34.07 -21.64
N PHE A 18 17.39 33.41 -20.87
CA PHE A 18 16.06 33.94 -20.54
C PHE A 18 16.13 34.62 -19.18
N LEU A 19 16.11 35.95 -19.20
CA LEU A 19 15.95 36.81 -18.03
C LEU A 19 14.44 36.91 -17.74
N VAL A 20 13.97 36.31 -16.65
CA VAL A 20 12.63 36.59 -16.11
C VAL A 20 12.81 37.40 -14.84
N LEU A 21 12.48 38.69 -14.94
CA LEU A 21 12.29 39.58 -13.80
C LEU A 21 10.96 39.21 -13.14
N VAL A 22 11.00 38.60 -11.97
CA VAL A 22 9.86 38.54 -11.05
C VAL A 22 10.11 39.59 -9.97
N SER A 23 9.38 40.69 -10.05
CA SER A 23 9.29 41.71 -9.00
C SER A 23 8.53 41.14 -7.80
N SER A 24 9.22 41.06 -6.66
CA SER A 24 8.65 40.76 -5.36
C SER A 24 8.04 42.02 -4.74
N THR A 25 6.72 42.05 -4.59
CA THR A 25 6.05 42.90 -3.60
C THR A 25 5.58 42.02 -2.47
N PHE A 26 6.31 42.06 -1.35
CA PHE A 26 5.85 41.55 -0.06
C PHE A 26 4.78 42.51 0.46
N GLY A 27 3.54 42.02 0.52
CA GLY A 27 2.42 42.68 1.19
C GLY A 27 2.17 42.00 2.54
N ASP A 28 1.94 42.84 3.55
CA ASP A 28 1.72 42.51 4.94
C ASP A 28 0.60 41.48 5.18
N TRP A 29 0.88 40.49 6.02
CA TRP A 29 -0.12 39.58 6.56
C TRP A 29 -0.71 40.20 7.84
N ALA A 30 -1.79 40.94 7.67
CA ALA A 30 -2.71 41.28 8.75
C ALA A 30 -3.74 40.15 8.92
N ALA A 31 -4.05 39.85 10.18
CA ALA A 31 -5.04 38.87 10.60
C ALA A 31 -6.41 39.12 9.95
N VAL A 32 -6.91 38.14 9.21
CA VAL A 32 -8.30 38.11 8.73
C VAL A 32 -9.09 37.24 9.68
N THR A 33 -9.98 37.88 10.43
CA THR A 33 -11.11 37.26 11.12
C THR A 33 -12.11 36.76 10.08
N ASP A 34 -12.40 35.47 10.12
CA ASP A 34 -13.35 34.80 9.24
C ASP A 34 -14.78 35.09 9.71
N THR A 35 -15.50 35.91 8.95
CA THR A 35 -16.94 36.13 9.09
C THR A 35 -17.63 35.73 7.79
N THR A 36 -18.41 34.64 7.89
CA THR A 36 -19.71 34.42 7.25
C THR A 36 -19.84 34.50 5.73
N ASP A 37 -20.22 33.33 5.20
CA ASP A 37 -21.43 33.11 4.41
C ASP A 37 -21.36 33.37 2.90
N SER A 38 -21.21 32.28 2.14
CA SER A 38 -21.78 32.16 0.80
C SER A 38 -22.07 30.69 0.50
N SER A 39 -23.32 30.30 0.75
CA SER A 39 -23.93 29.06 0.31
C SER A 39 -24.04 29.01 -1.23
N HIS A 40 -23.02 28.50 -1.91
CA HIS A 40 -23.17 27.99 -3.27
C HIS A 40 -23.38 26.47 -3.22
N VAL A 41 -24.66 26.08 -3.14
CA VAL A 41 -25.10 24.69 -3.29
C VAL A 41 -24.99 24.32 -4.78
N VAL A 42 -23.87 23.70 -5.15
CA VAL A 42 -23.75 22.97 -6.41
C VAL A 42 -24.39 21.60 -6.19
N THR A 43 -25.67 21.44 -6.57
CA THR A 43 -26.35 20.14 -6.62
C THR A 43 -25.82 19.33 -7.80
N SER A 44 -24.67 18.69 -7.59
CA SER A 44 -24.21 17.59 -8.44
C SER A 44 -25.15 16.39 -8.25
N ASN A 45 -26.21 16.31 -9.06
CA ASN A 45 -27.04 15.12 -9.22
C ASN A 45 -26.25 14.01 -9.94
N LYS A 46 -25.23 13.45 -9.27
CA LYS A 46 -24.71 12.14 -9.66
C LYS A 46 -25.74 11.11 -9.16
N PRO A 47 -26.29 10.26 -10.04
CA PRO A 47 -27.17 9.19 -9.60
C PRO A 47 -26.38 8.33 -8.61
N VAL A 48 -26.81 8.34 -7.35
CA VAL A 48 -26.37 7.38 -6.33
C VAL A 48 -26.93 6.04 -6.76
N VAL A 49 -26.20 5.34 -7.64
CA VAL A 49 -26.44 3.93 -7.91
C VAL A 49 -26.16 3.21 -6.60
N LYS A 50 -27.21 3.00 -5.80
CA LYS A 50 -27.15 2.10 -4.64
C LYS A 50 -26.77 0.74 -5.17
N SER A 51 -25.48 0.42 -5.08
CA SER A 51 -24.97 -0.82 -5.60
C SER A 51 -25.50 -1.94 -4.70
N ASN A 52 -26.35 -2.81 -5.25
CA ASN A 52 -26.78 -4.07 -4.64
C ASN A 52 -25.58 -5.08 -4.53
N ARG A 53 -24.34 -4.61 -4.31
CA ARG A 53 -23.11 -5.37 -4.61
C ARG A 53 -22.71 -6.43 -3.59
N LEU A 54 -23.18 -6.41 -2.35
CA LEU A 54 -22.53 -7.21 -1.30
C LEU A 54 -23.27 -8.50 -0.90
N SER A 55 -24.57 -8.64 -1.17
CA SER A 55 -25.30 -9.88 -0.85
C SER A 55 -25.22 -10.95 -1.95
N GLN A 56 -24.77 -10.61 -3.16
CA GLN A 56 -24.74 -11.52 -4.31
C GLN A 56 -23.35 -12.08 -4.69
N SER A 57 -22.25 -11.68 -4.04
CA SER A 57 -20.89 -12.13 -4.40
C SER A 57 -20.09 -12.85 -3.30
N ARG A 58 -20.69 -13.14 -2.14
CA ARG A 58 -20.15 -14.18 -1.22
C ARG A 58 -20.46 -15.60 -1.73
N ASN A 59 -20.66 -15.77 -3.05
CA ASN A 59 -20.39 -17.05 -3.68
C ASN A 59 -18.98 -17.42 -3.28
N GLU A 60 -18.85 -18.53 -2.55
CA GLU A 60 -17.62 -18.98 -1.94
C GLU A 60 -16.49 -18.91 -2.98
N ILE A 61 -15.62 -17.90 -2.86
CA ILE A 61 -14.50 -17.71 -3.78
C ILE A 61 -13.51 -18.84 -3.50
N GLN A 62 -13.76 -19.99 -4.10
CA GLN A 62 -12.86 -21.13 -4.05
C GLN A 62 -11.83 -20.94 -5.16
N THR A 63 -10.59 -20.59 -4.80
CA THR A 63 -9.49 -20.50 -5.79
C THR A 63 -8.82 -21.85 -6.03
N THR A 64 -9.41 -22.95 -5.56
CA THR A 64 -8.87 -24.32 -5.76
C THR A 64 -8.80 -24.70 -7.24
N ALA A 65 -9.64 -24.09 -8.07
CA ALA A 65 -9.59 -24.15 -9.53
C ALA A 65 -8.68 -23.06 -10.15
N GLY A 66 -7.68 -22.56 -9.42
CA GLY A 66 -6.87 -21.42 -9.83
C GLY A 66 -7.60 -20.07 -9.67
N GLY A 67 -6.94 -19.00 -10.10
CA GLY A 67 -7.45 -17.63 -9.95
C GLY A 67 -6.32 -16.63 -9.74
N VAL A 68 -6.69 -15.43 -9.28
CA VAL A 68 -5.76 -14.34 -8.97
C VAL A 68 -6.04 -13.81 -7.57
N ILE A 69 -5.00 -13.77 -6.73
CA ILE A 69 -5.00 -13.04 -5.47
C ILE A 69 -4.06 -11.83 -5.65
N PHE A 70 -4.57 -10.62 -5.46
CA PHE A 70 -3.81 -9.38 -5.62
C PHE A 70 -3.65 -8.68 -4.27
N PHE A 71 -2.42 -8.58 -3.79
CA PHE A 71 -2.08 -7.91 -2.55
C PHE A 71 -1.44 -6.54 -2.84
N PHE A 72 -2.15 -5.45 -2.56
CA PHE A 72 -1.57 -4.12 -2.55
C PHE A 72 -0.87 -3.89 -1.20
N HIS A 73 0.46 -4.00 -1.16
CA HIS A 73 1.20 -4.03 0.09
C HIS A 73 1.67 -2.63 0.50
N VAL A 74 0.91 -2.01 1.40
CA VAL A 74 1.32 -0.82 2.14
C VAL A 74 2.54 -1.16 3.00
N ILE A 75 3.59 -0.33 2.93
CA ILE A 75 4.82 -0.61 3.66
C ILE A 75 4.56 -0.84 5.16
N LYS A 76 5.30 -1.78 5.77
CA LYS A 76 5.27 -2.01 7.22
C LYS A 76 3.94 -2.49 7.81
N THR A 77 2.98 -2.89 6.99
CA THR A 77 1.70 -3.48 7.44
C THR A 77 1.70 -5.01 7.43
N GLY A 78 2.86 -5.65 7.63
CA GLY A 78 2.95 -7.11 7.77
C GLY A 78 3.14 -7.90 6.48
N GLY A 79 3.35 -7.26 5.32
CA GLY A 79 3.49 -8.00 4.06
C GLY A 79 4.70 -8.92 3.96
N THR A 80 5.77 -8.73 4.74
CA THR A 80 6.85 -9.74 4.84
C THR A 80 6.34 -11.06 5.40
N THR A 81 5.48 -11.04 6.41
CA THR A 81 4.87 -12.25 6.99
C THR A 81 3.97 -12.95 5.97
N ILE A 82 3.17 -12.20 5.20
CA ILE A 82 2.37 -12.78 4.09
C ILE A 82 3.30 -13.42 3.06
N ARG A 83 4.28 -12.67 2.57
CA ARG A 83 5.24 -13.14 1.57
C ARG A 83 5.94 -14.43 1.99
N ASP A 84 6.46 -14.50 3.22
CA ASP A 84 7.21 -15.66 3.69
C ASP A 84 6.34 -16.92 3.81
N ASN A 85 5.04 -16.76 4.09
CA ASN A 85 4.10 -17.88 4.07
C ASN A 85 3.73 -18.30 2.65
N PHE A 86 3.26 -17.39 1.79
CA PHE A 86 2.67 -17.73 0.49
C PHE A 86 3.68 -17.90 -0.65
N ARG A 87 4.92 -17.42 -0.50
CA ARG A 87 6.00 -17.69 -1.46
C ARG A 87 6.58 -19.10 -1.32
N ASN A 88 6.40 -19.75 -0.17
CA ASN A 88 6.94 -21.08 0.07
C ASN A 88 6.10 -22.15 -0.65
N SER A 89 6.56 -22.59 -1.82
CA SER A 89 5.89 -23.61 -2.62
C SER A 89 5.79 -24.98 -1.95
N SER A 90 6.57 -25.26 -0.90
CA SER A 90 6.42 -26.48 -0.11
C SER A 90 5.23 -26.38 0.84
N LYS A 91 4.89 -25.18 1.32
CA LYS A 91 3.69 -24.93 2.13
C LYS A 91 2.43 -24.81 1.27
N PHE A 92 2.53 -24.11 0.14
CA PHE A 92 1.41 -23.88 -0.77
C PHE A 92 1.80 -24.24 -2.21
N PRO A 93 1.83 -25.54 -2.58
CA PRO A 93 2.25 -25.97 -3.91
C PRO A 93 1.32 -25.50 -5.04
N SER A 94 0.06 -25.21 -4.71
CA SER A 94 -0.96 -24.65 -5.59
C SER A 94 -0.82 -23.14 -5.83
N VAL A 95 0.14 -22.46 -5.19
CA VAL A 95 0.34 -21.01 -5.33
C VAL A 95 1.54 -20.72 -6.24
N GLN A 96 1.33 -19.84 -7.22
CA GLN A 96 2.38 -19.18 -7.98
C GLN A 96 2.50 -17.74 -7.48
N TYR A 97 3.50 -17.50 -6.64
CA TYR A 97 3.74 -16.18 -6.05
C TYR A 97 4.62 -15.30 -6.95
N VAL A 98 4.22 -14.04 -7.16
CA VAL A 98 4.93 -13.03 -7.94
C VAL A 98 5.02 -11.73 -7.13
N LEU A 99 6.25 -11.27 -6.86
CA LEU A 99 6.50 -9.97 -6.26
C LEU A 99 6.76 -8.93 -7.35
N VAL A 100 6.10 -7.78 -7.24
CA VAL A 100 6.23 -6.64 -8.15
C VAL A 100 6.71 -5.43 -7.37
N ASN A 101 7.93 -4.98 -7.62
CA ASN A 101 8.54 -3.83 -6.94
C ASN A 101 8.72 -2.58 -7.82
N THR A 102 8.45 -2.70 -9.11
CA THR A 102 8.63 -1.62 -10.08
C THR A 102 7.48 -1.55 -11.09
N LEU A 103 7.31 -0.39 -11.72
CA LEU A 103 6.31 -0.17 -12.78
C LEU A 103 6.58 -1.08 -13.98
N GLN A 104 7.84 -1.36 -14.28
CA GLN A 104 8.21 -2.26 -15.37
C GLN A 104 7.78 -3.70 -15.07
N GLU A 105 8.05 -4.19 -13.86
CA GLU A 105 7.57 -5.50 -13.43
C GLU A 105 6.03 -5.54 -13.43
N PHE A 106 5.37 -4.47 -12.98
CA PHE A 106 3.91 -4.39 -13.00
C PHE A 106 3.38 -4.53 -14.43
N ARG A 107 3.90 -3.74 -15.37
CA ARG A 107 3.55 -3.83 -16.80
C ARG A 107 3.84 -5.22 -17.38
N GLY A 108 4.88 -5.91 -16.91
CA GLY A 108 5.19 -7.28 -17.34
C GLY A 108 4.27 -8.35 -16.74
N VAL A 109 3.67 -8.08 -15.57
CA VAL A 109 2.74 -8.99 -14.88
C VAL A 109 1.29 -8.76 -15.30
N GLN A 110 0.90 -7.54 -15.69
CA GLN A 110 -0.48 -7.24 -16.13
C GLN A 110 -0.99 -8.20 -17.21
N PRO A 111 -0.26 -8.47 -18.33
CA PRO A 111 -0.73 -9.41 -19.34
C PRO A 111 -0.94 -10.83 -18.79
N LYS A 112 -0.17 -11.25 -17.78
CA LYS A 112 -0.33 -12.57 -17.16
C LYS A 112 -1.60 -12.66 -16.30
N ILE A 113 -1.97 -11.55 -15.64
CA ILE A 113 -3.23 -11.43 -14.91
C ILE A 113 -4.38 -11.46 -15.93
N GLU A 114 -4.33 -10.63 -16.96
CA GLU A 114 -5.37 -10.55 -17.99
C GLU A 114 -5.56 -11.89 -18.72
N GLU A 115 -4.48 -12.55 -19.12
CA GLU A 115 -4.54 -13.90 -19.69
C GLU A 115 -5.23 -14.88 -18.74
N ARG A 116 -4.94 -14.80 -17.43
CA ARG A 116 -5.59 -15.66 -16.44
C ARG A 116 -7.09 -15.39 -16.34
N LEU A 117 -7.48 -14.11 -16.39
CA LEU A 117 -8.88 -13.68 -16.29
C LEU A 117 -9.71 -13.99 -17.55
N LEU A 118 -9.08 -14.17 -18.71
CA LEU A 118 -9.75 -14.48 -19.97
C LEU A 118 -9.93 -16.00 -20.23
N ARG A 119 -9.34 -16.86 -19.40
CA ARG A 119 -9.46 -18.32 -19.57
C ARG A 119 -10.86 -18.79 -19.12
N LEU A 120 -11.69 -19.16 -20.08
CA LEU A 120 -12.99 -19.78 -19.84
C LEU A 120 -12.84 -21.22 -19.34
N GLY A 121 -13.43 -21.54 -18.18
CA GLY A 121 -13.93 -22.88 -17.85
C GLY A 121 -12.94 -24.02 -17.58
N ALA A 122 -13.08 -24.61 -16.39
CA ALA A 122 -12.83 -26.00 -15.96
C ALA A 122 -11.48 -26.70 -16.16
N ASN A 123 -10.62 -26.34 -17.11
CA ASN A 123 -9.32 -27.01 -17.27
C ASN A 123 -8.20 -26.32 -16.48
N MET A 124 -8.56 -25.78 -15.31
CA MET A 124 -7.65 -25.00 -14.48
C MET A 124 -6.97 -25.89 -13.44
N THR A 125 -6.12 -26.81 -13.92
CA THR A 125 -5.02 -27.38 -13.11
C THR A 125 -3.94 -26.33 -12.76
N THR A 126 -4.21 -25.07 -13.07
CA THR A 126 -3.28 -23.97 -12.97
C THR A 126 -3.25 -23.41 -11.55
N LYS A 127 -2.04 -23.27 -11.00
CA LYS A 127 -1.78 -22.66 -9.69
C LYS A 127 -2.42 -21.27 -9.56
N THR A 128 -2.97 -20.94 -8.39
CA THR A 128 -3.45 -19.59 -8.04
C THR A 128 -2.30 -18.59 -8.17
N LEU A 129 -2.51 -17.53 -8.96
CA LEU A 129 -1.52 -16.47 -9.14
C LEU A 129 -1.63 -15.48 -7.97
N PHE A 130 -0.68 -15.49 -7.06
CA PHE A 130 -0.61 -14.55 -5.95
C PHE A 130 0.35 -13.42 -6.31
N VAL A 131 -0.18 -12.23 -6.59
CA VAL A 131 0.60 -11.05 -6.97
C VAL A 131 0.69 -10.10 -5.78
N GLU A 132 1.90 -9.82 -5.32
CA GLU A 132 2.16 -8.76 -4.35
C GLU A 132 2.74 -7.53 -5.06
N LEU A 133 2.07 -6.38 -4.93
CA LEU A 133 2.56 -5.10 -5.43
C LEU A 133 3.13 -4.28 -4.27
N HIS A 134 4.43 -4.01 -4.31
CA HIS A 134 5.15 -3.30 -3.27
C HIS A 134 6.42 -2.61 -3.80
N GLY A 135 6.46 -1.28 -3.92
CA GLY A 135 7.75 -0.63 -4.18
C GLY A 135 7.72 0.82 -4.62
N ARG A 136 8.91 1.30 -5.00
CA ARG A 136 9.22 2.74 -5.12
C ARG A 136 8.53 3.44 -6.26
N ASN A 137 8.31 2.68 -7.32
CA ASN A 137 7.80 3.18 -8.58
C ASN A 137 6.72 2.23 -9.06
N THR A 138 5.81 1.83 -8.18
CA THR A 138 4.60 1.09 -8.53
C THR A 138 3.43 2.06 -8.58
N PRO A 139 2.35 1.75 -9.31
CA PRO A 139 1.13 2.54 -9.24
C PRO A 139 0.63 2.67 -7.80
N ASN A 140 0.12 3.84 -7.45
CA ASN A 140 -0.56 4.06 -6.17
C ASN A 140 -2.01 3.52 -6.22
N LEU A 141 -2.75 3.57 -5.11
CA LEU A 141 -4.10 2.99 -5.05
C LEU A 141 -5.05 3.63 -6.07
N LEU A 142 -5.01 4.96 -6.21
CA LEU A 142 -5.92 5.69 -7.11
C LEU A 142 -5.64 5.35 -8.58
N GLU A 143 -4.38 5.15 -8.93
CA GLU A 143 -3.97 4.68 -10.26
C GLU A 143 -4.36 3.21 -10.51
N LEU A 144 -4.32 2.37 -9.47
CA LEU A 144 -4.71 0.94 -9.55
C LEU A 144 -6.22 0.73 -9.61
N ALA A 145 -7.00 1.61 -8.97
CA ALA A 145 -8.44 1.43 -8.82
C ALA A 145 -9.18 1.12 -10.13
N PRO A 146 -9.02 1.88 -11.24
CA PRO A 146 -9.68 1.55 -12.50
C PRO A 146 -9.21 0.20 -13.08
N ILE A 147 -7.94 -0.17 -12.88
CA ILE A 147 -7.37 -1.44 -13.36
C ILE A 147 -8.00 -2.61 -12.59
N LEU A 148 -8.01 -2.53 -11.26
CA LEU A 148 -8.60 -3.55 -10.39
C LEU A 148 -10.11 -3.71 -10.64
N GLN A 149 -10.83 -2.60 -10.83
CA GLN A 149 -12.25 -2.64 -11.13
C GLN A 149 -12.53 -3.32 -12.48
N ASN A 150 -11.70 -3.07 -13.50
CA ASN A 150 -11.80 -3.75 -14.79
C ASN A 150 -11.47 -5.26 -14.67
N TRP A 151 -10.42 -5.62 -13.92
CA TRP A 151 -10.09 -7.02 -13.65
C TRP A 151 -11.21 -7.75 -12.91
N LYS A 152 -11.86 -7.13 -11.93
CA LYS A 152 -13.04 -7.71 -11.27
C LYS A 152 -14.19 -7.98 -12.25
N VAL A 153 -14.46 -7.05 -13.16
CA VAL A 153 -15.50 -7.24 -14.20
C VAL A 153 -15.14 -8.39 -15.14
N GLN A 154 -13.89 -8.47 -15.60
CA GLN A 154 -13.42 -9.57 -16.45
C GLN A 154 -13.46 -10.92 -15.72
N ALA A 155 -13.01 -10.96 -14.46
CA ALA A 155 -13.05 -12.13 -13.61
C ALA A 155 -14.48 -12.66 -13.46
N GLN A 156 -15.43 -11.77 -13.17
CA GLN A 156 -16.85 -12.12 -13.06
C GLN A 156 -17.42 -12.63 -14.39
N ALA A 157 -17.12 -11.96 -15.51
CA ALA A 157 -17.61 -12.35 -16.83
C ALA A 157 -17.11 -13.73 -17.28
N ASN A 158 -15.91 -14.11 -16.87
CA ASN A 158 -15.28 -15.38 -17.23
C ASN A 158 -15.31 -16.43 -16.12
N GLN A 159 -16.01 -16.16 -15.00
CA GLN A 159 -16.10 -17.04 -13.84
C GLN A 159 -14.73 -17.44 -13.25
N VAL A 160 -13.77 -16.50 -13.27
CA VAL A 160 -12.44 -16.69 -12.69
C VAL A 160 -12.41 -16.07 -11.30
N PRO A 161 -11.96 -16.80 -10.25
CA PRO A 161 -11.76 -16.21 -8.93
C PRO A 161 -10.73 -15.07 -8.97
N PHE A 162 -11.13 -13.88 -8.52
CA PHE A 162 -10.26 -12.73 -8.31
C PHE A 162 -10.51 -12.17 -6.92
N PHE A 163 -9.46 -12.01 -6.13
CA PHE A 163 -9.53 -11.46 -4.79
C PHE A 163 -8.43 -10.41 -4.61
N SER A 164 -8.81 -9.15 -4.35
CA SER A 164 -7.87 -8.07 -4.05
C SER A 164 -7.95 -7.69 -2.57
N PHE A 165 -6.79 -7.46 -1.96
CA PHE A 165 -6.75 -7.02 -0.57
C PHE A 165 -5.55 -6.13 -0.27
N THR A 166 -5.63 -5.46 0.88
CA THR A 166 -4.54 -4.71 1.49
C THR A 166 -4.53 -4.92 3.00
N LEU A 167 -3.48 -4.42 3.65
CA LEU A 167 -3.38 -4.31 5.09
C LEU A 167 -3.09 -2.88 5.50
N LEU A 168 -3.81 -2.41 6.51
CA LEU A 168 -3.49 -1.22 7.28
C LEU A 168 -2.95 -1.61 8.65
N ARG A 169 -2.42 -0.63 9.38
CA ARG A 169 -1.83 -0.84 10.70
C ARG A 169 -2.22 0.30 11.63
N ASP A 170 -2.35 -0.01 12.91
CA ASP A 170 -2.43 1.02 13.96
C ASP A 170 -1.33 2.09 13.78
N PRO A 171 -1.67 3.38 13.74
CA PRO A 171 -0.69 4.42 13.42
C PRO A 171 0.51 4.49 14.37
N VAL A 172 0.31 4.19 15.65
CA VAL A 172 1.40 4.17 16.64
C VAL A 172 2.34 3.00 16.36
N ASP A 173 1.79 1.80 16.13
CA ASP A 173 2.60 0.64 15.77
C ASP A 173 3.30 0.81 14.41
N PHE A 174 2.66 1.50 13.47
CA PHE A 174 3.25 1.85 12.19
C PHE A 174 4.47 2.75 12.39
N ALA A 175 4.34 3.84 13.16
CA ALA A 175 5.42 4.79 13.41
C ALA A 175 6.65 4.10 14.03
N VAL A 176 6.46 3.26 15.04
CA VAL A 176 7.55 2.50 15.69
C VAL A 176 8.18 1.50 14.71
N SER A 177 7.36 0.77 13.94
CA SER A 177 7.83 -0.22 12.96
C SER A 177 8.62 0.42 11.82
N PHE A 178 8.15 1.57 11.33
CA PHE A 178 8.79 2.37 10.31
C PHE A 178 10.14 2.89 10.80
N PHE A 179 10.17 3.53 11.97
CA PHE A 179 11.38 4.05 12.60
C PHE A 179 12.43 2.97 12.80
N ASN A 180 12.05 1.85 13.40
CA ASN A 180 12.95 0.73 13.61
C ASN A 180 13.55 0.22 12.30
N PHE A 181 12.71 0.05 11.27
CA PHE A 181 13.15 -0.53 10.01
C PHE A 181 14.05 0.40 9.20
N PHE A 182 13.65 1.66 9.01
CA PHE A 182 14.33 2.57 8.10
C PHE A 182 15.45 3.37 8.77
N HIS A 183 15.30 3.69 10.06
CA HIS A 183 16.24 4.55 10.78
C HIS A 183 17.11 3.76 11.76
N VAL A 184 16.57 2.85 12.57
CA VAL A 184 17.40 2.11 13.56
C VAL A 184 18.26 1.04 12.88
N PHE A 185 17.67 0.23 12.01
CA PHE A 185 18.39 -0.81 11.28
C PHE A 185 19.14 -0.25 10.06
N GLY A 186 18.74 0.95 9.63
CA GLY A 186 19.36 1.68 8.54
C GLY A 186 18.91 1.21 7.16
N ASP A 187 18.32 2.13 6.42
CA ASP A 187 18.11 2.01 4.99
C ASP A 187 18.81 3.18 4.30
N LYS A 188 19.64 2.90 3.29
CA LYS A 188 20.46 3.92 2.60
C LYS A 188 19.64 5.09 2.05
N ARG A 189 18.33 4.89 1.81
CA ARG A 189 17.42 5.96 1.38
C ARG A 189 17.13 7.01 2.44
N PHE A 190 17.22 6.65 3.72
CA PHE A 190 16.91 7.50 4.87
C PHE A 190 18.15 8.00 5.59
N GLY A 191 19.33 7.81 4.99
CA GLY A 191 20.60 8.20 5.57
C GLY A 191 21.24 7.09 6.40
N ARG A 192 22.02 7.50 7.41
CA ARG A 192 22.74 6.56 8.29
C ARG A 192 21.79 6.00 9.34
N ALA A 193 22.08 4.79 9.80
CA ALA A 193 21.40 4.22 10.95
C ALA A 193 21.52 5.14 12.18
N MET A 194 20.46 5.24 12.96
CA MET A 194 20.34 6.11 14.13
C MET A 194 20.07 5.28 15.40
N PRO A 195 20.48 5.75 16.58
CA PRO A 195 20.09 5.13 17.85
C PRO A 195 18.57 5.11 18.07
N ALA A 196 18.06 4.05 18.68
CA ALA A 196 16.64 3.84 18.98
C ALA A 196 16.16 4.66 20.20
N THR A 197 16.19 5.99 20.09
CA THR A 197 15.81 6.95 21.14
C THR A 197 14.53 7.71 20.78
N LEU A 198 13.76 8.16 21.77
CA LEU A 198 12.50 8.92 21.55
C LEU A 198 12.72 10.17 20.68
N GLU A 199 13.78 10.92 20.93
CA GLU A 199 14.15 12.10 20.15
C GLU A 199 14.31 11.78 18.65
N ASN A 200 14.98 10.68 18.32
CA ASN A 200 15.18 10.26 16.93
C ASN A 200 13.89 9.73 16.29
N LEU A 201 13.02 9.07 17.06
CA LEU A 201 11.68 8.72 16.58
C LEU A 201 10.90 9.99 16.23
N GLN A 202 10.79 10.93 17.17
CA GLN A 202 10.07 12.20 16.98
C GLN A 202 10.57 12.98 15.74
N LYS A 203 11.90 13.07 15.56
CA LYS A 203 12.53 13.72 14.40
C LYS A 203 12.21 13.07 13.05
N THR A 204 11.83 11.80 13.03
CA THR A 204 11.59 11.02 11.81
C THR A 204 10.12 10.72 11.56
N LEU A 205 9.22 11.20 12.44
CA LEU A 205 7.77 11.04 12.26
C LEU A 205 7.29 11.70 10.98
N GLN A 206 6.43 10.99 10.26
CA GLN A 206 5.77 11.48 9.05
C GLN A 206 4.30 11.78 9.33
N TRP A 207 3.75 12.73 8.57
CA TRP A 207 2.32 13.06 8.63
C TRP A 207 1.54 12.03 7.84
N ASN A 208 0.56 11.37 8.46
CA ASN A 208 -0.38 10.43 7.83
C ASN A 208 0.26 9.50 6.77
N PRO A 209 1.34 8.76 7.14
CA PRO A 209 2.13 8.00 6.18
C PRO A 209 1.29 6.99 5.38
N GLN A 210 0.35 6.28 6.00
CA GLN A 210 -0.42 5.26 5.29
C GLN A 210 -1.30 5.89 4.21
N CYS A 211 -2.01 6.97 4.52
CA CYS A 211 -2.77 7.74 3.53
C CYS A 211 -1.86 8.31 2.42
N ILE A 212 -0.69 8.86 2.76
CA ILE A 212 0.31 9.28 1.77
C ILE A 212 0.66 8.13 0.83
N TYR A 213 0.89 6.92 1.36
CA TYR A 213 1.25 5.76 0.55
C TYR A 213 0.13 5.37 -0.42
N LEU A 214 -1.13 5.37 0.04
CA LEU A 214 -2.27 5.05 -0.81
C LEU A 214 -2.42 6.05 -1.97
N VAL A 215 -2.25 7.34 -1.70
CA VAL A 215 -2.53 8.41 -2.68
C VAL A 215 -1.33 8.69 -3.59
N ARG A 216 -0.11 8.54 -3.08
CA ARG A 216 1.12 9.01 -3.75
C ARG A 216 2.21 7.93 -3.88
N GLY A 217 1.99 6.73 -3.34
CA GLY A 217 2.95 5.63 -3.34
C GLY A 217 4.11 5.80 -2.36
N GLU A 218 5.21 5.08 -2.58
CA GLU A 218 6.36 5.07 -1.66
C GLU A 218 7.30 6.29 -1.85
N ARG A 219 7.25 6.97 -3.00
CA ARG A 219 8.20 8.03 -3.36
C ARG A 219 8.26 9.22 -2.37
N PRO A 220 7.15 9.70 -1.79
CA PRO A 220 7.15 10.75 -0.78
C PRO A 220 8.07 10.51 0.42
N TYR A 221 8.26 9.24 0.80
CA TYR A 221 9.01 8.87 1.99
C TYR A 221 10.52 9.18 1.90
N PHE A 222 11.08 9.25 0.69
CA PHE A 222 12.53 9.34 0.46
C PHE A 222 13.01 10.71 0.01
N ARG A 223 12.12 11.69 -0.12
CA ARG A 223 12.44 13.02 -0.66
C ARG A 223 12.24 14.09 0.41
N PRO A 224 13.19 14.25 1.34
CA PRO A 224 13.05 15.13 2.50
C PRO A 224 12.86 16.61 2.14
N SER A 225 13.20 17.03 0.91
CA SER A 225 12.96 18.39 0.43
C SER A 225 11.49 18.69 0.11
N HIS A 226 10.64 17.68 0.03
CA HIS A 226 9.22 17.83 -0.29
C HIS A 226 8.41 17.25 0.87
N TYR A 227 7.95 18.11 1.76
CA TYR A 227 6.93 17.72 2.72
C TYR A 227 5.64 17.47 1.94
N TYR A 228 5.34 16.20 1.69
CA TYR A 228 4.05 15.80 1.18
C TYR A 228 3.10 15.74 2.36
N ASN A 229 2.13 16.65 2.39
CA ASN A 229 1.00 16.55 3.29
C ASN A 229 -0.22 16.10 2.49
N VAL A 230 -0.98 15.18 3.07
CA VAL A 230 -2.29 14.77 2.54
C VAL A 230 -3.38 15.57 3.24
N THR A 231 -4.37 15.97 2.47
CA THR A 231 -5.58 16.60 2.99
C THR A 231 -6.57 15.56 3.48
N HIS A 232 -7.60 15.99 4.21
CA HIS A 232 -8.71 15.11 4.56
C HIS A 232 -9.41 14.55 3.31
N GLN A 233 -9.49 15.34 2.23
CA GLN A 233 -10.06 14.91 0.95
C GLN A 233 -9.22 13.81 0.29
N ASP A 234 -7.88 13.94 0.28
CA ASP A 234 -7.00 12.88 -0.25
C ASP A 234 -7.24 11.54 0.48
N CYS A 235 -7.35 11.57 1.81
CA CYS A 235 -7.58 10.34 2.59
C CYS A 235 -9.00 9.79 2.42
N HIS A 236 -9.99 10.66 2.23
CA HIS A 236 -11.35 10.24 1.90
C HIS A 236 -11.40 9.51 0.56
N GLU A 237 -10.77 10.07 -0.47
CA GLU A 237 -10.69 9.43 -1.80
C GLU A 237 -9.95 8.09 -1.73
N ALA A 238 -8.89 7.99 -0.92
CA ALA A 238 -8.20 6.72 -0.68
C ALA A 238 -9.12 5.70 0.00
N ALA A 239 -9.89 6.10 1.02
CA ALA A 239 -10.85 5.23 1.70
C ALA A 239 -11.96 4.75 0.76
N GLU A 240 -12.57 5.65 -0.02
CA GLU A 240 -13.56 5.28 -1.03
C GLU A 240 -12.96 4.35 -2.09
N SER A 241 -11.72 4.58 -2.49
CA SER A 241 -11.03 3.73 -3.45
C SER A 241 -10.84 2.32 -2.88
N LEU A 242 -10.39 2.20 -1.62
CA LEU A 242 -10.28 0.92 -0.92
C LEU A 242 -11.62 0.18 -0.91
N ASP A 243 -12.70 0.85 -0.51
CA ASP A 243 -14.04 0.27 -0.44
C ASP A 243 -14.53 -0.22 -1.81
N ASN A 244 -14.19 0.50 -2.87
CA ASN A 244 -14.65 0.16 -4.22
C ASN A 244 -13.88 -1.02 -4.83
N VAL A 245 -12.59 -1.17 -4.54
CA VAL A 245 -11.70 -2.06 -5.31
C VAL A 245 -11.03 -3.15 -4.48
N MET A 246 -11.12 -3.13 -3.16
CA MET A 246 -10.62 -4.21 -2.30
C MET A 246 -11.76 -5.10 -1.84
N ASP A 247 -11.55 -6.41 -1.89
CA ASP A 247 -12.45 -7.40 -1.28
C ASP A 247 -12.18 -7.55 0.23
N TRP A 248 -10.99 -7.15 0.68
CA TRP A 248 -10.60 -7.14 2.09
C TRP A 248 -9.60 -6.04 2.42
N VAL A 249 -9.84 -5.33 3.52
CA VAL A 249 -8.89 -4.38 4.12
C VAL A 249 -8.64 -4.84 5.55
N GLY A 250 -7.53 -5.55 5.76
CA GLY A 250 -7.21 -6.12 7.08
C GLY A 250 -6.45 -5.17 8.00
N ASP A 251 -6.54 -5.44 9.31
CA ASP A 251 -5.65 -4.87 10.32
C ASP A 251 -4.45 -5.77 10.54
N THR A 252 -3.25 -5.20 10.58
CA THR A 252 -2.03 -5.89 11.00
C THR A 252 -2.16 -6.52 12.39
N GLN A 253 -2.93 -5.93 13.32
CA GLN A 253 -3.17 -6.52 14.65
C GLN A 253 -3.98 -7.83 14.58
N GLN A 254 -4.86 -7.95 13.60
CA GLN A 254 -5.67 -9.15 13.34
C GLN A 254 -5.10 -10.01 12.21
N LEU A 255 -3.82 -9.84 11.88
CA LEU A 255 -3.19 -10.57 10.78
C LEU A 255 -3.25 -12.08 10.99
N SER A 256 -2.94 -12.56 12.19
CA SER A 256 -2.89 -14.00 12.51
C SER A 256 -4.27 -14.62 12.75
N THR A 257 -5.24 -13.83 13.18
CA THR A 257 -6.57 -14.27 13.61
C THR A 257 -7.63 -14.14 12.52
N GLU A 258 -7.47 -13.19 11.59
CA GLU A 258 -8.44 -12.93 10.52
C GLU A 258 -7.82 -13.08 9.14
N THR A 259 -6.80 -12.27 8.81
CA THR A 259 -6.33 -12.17 7.42
C THR A 259 -5.60 -13.43 6.96
N LEU A 260 -4.67 -13.99 7.73
CA LEU A 260 -3.95 -15.22 7.35
C LEU A 260 -4.90 -16.41 7.23
N PRO A 261 -5.82 -16.68 8.18
CA PRO A 261 -6.84 -17.72 8.00
C PRO A 261 -7.69 -17.56 6.74
N LEU A 262 -8.12 -16.33 6.43
CA LEU A 262 -8.86 -16.02 5.20
C LEU A 262 -8.04 -16.37 3.95
N LEU A 263 -6.79 -15.91 3.88
CA LEU A 263 -5.93 -16.20 2.73
C LEU A 263 -5.64 -17.70 2.58
N VAL A 264 -5.44 -18.42 3.69
CA VAL A 264 -5.30 -19.89 3.68
C VAL A 264 -6.57 -20.56 3.16
N LYS A 265 -7.75 -20.12 3.62
CA LYS A 265 -9.03 -20.62 3.10
C LYS A 265 -9.17 -20.38 1.60
N LEU A 266 -8.80 -19.20 1.11
CA LEU A 266 -8.88 -18.88 -0.32
C LEU A 266 -8.00 -19.81 -1.17
N VAL A 267 -6.76 -20.08 -0.76
CA VAL A 267 -5.82 -20.91 -1.55
C VAL A 267 -6.01 -22.41 -1.39
N THR A 268 -6.58 -22.88 -0.28
CA THR A 268 -6.81 -24.31 -0.01
C THR A 268 -8.24 -24.76 -0.27
N GLY A 269 -9.20 -23.82 -0.33
CA GLY A 269 -10.64 -24.09 -0.37
C GLY A 269 -11.23 -24.51 0.98
N THR A 270 -10.42 -24.63 2.03
CA THR A 270 -10.85 -25.14 3.34
C THR A 270 -10.45 -24.18 4.46
N ALA A 271 -11.33 -23.97 5.43
CA ALA A 271 -10.96 -23.23 6.63
C ALA A 271 -9.80 -23.97 7.33
N PRO A 272 -8.68 -23.29 7.66
CA PRO A 272 -7.56 -23.96 8.30
C PRO A 272 -7.92 -24.38 9.72
N SER A 273 -7.42 -25.54 10.15
CA SER A 273 -7.45 -25.91 11.56
C SER A 273 -6.44 -25.07 12.35
N THR A 274 -6.68 -24.89 13.65
CA THR A 274 -5.73 -24.23 14.57
C THR A 274 -4.35 -24.91 14.52
N GLU A 275 -4.32 -26.24 14.48
CA GLU A 275 -3.09 -27.03 14.37
C GLU A 275 -2.32 -26.73 13.07
N PHE A 276 -3.02 -26.55 11.95
CA PHE A 276 -2.38 -26.15 10.69
C PHE A 276 -1.76 -24.76 10.82
N MET A 277 -2.51 -23.80 11.37
CA MET A 277 -2.05 -22.42 11.57
C MET A 277 -0.79 -22.40 12.45
N ASP A 278 -0.80 -23.06 13.59
CA ASP A 278 0.31 -23.04 14.56
C ASP A 278 1.59 -23.68 14.00
N ARG A 279 1.46 -24.73 13.19
CA ARG A 279 2.63 -25.46 12.65
C ARG A 279 3.20 -24.84 11.39
N HIS A 280 2.34 -24.34 10.50
CA HIS A 280 2.76 -24.01 9.14
C HIS A 280 2.76 -22.51 8.87
N ILE A 281 2.00 -21.73 9.63
CA ILE A 281 1.85 -20.30 9.38
C ILE A 281 2.66 -19.52 10.39
N ALA A 282 3.73 -18.89 9.91
CA ALA A 282 4.48 -17.96 10.72
C ALA A 282 3.62 -16.72 10.96
N SER A 283 3.25 -16.46 12.22
CA SER A 283 2.49 -15.26 12.63
C SER A 283 3.41 -14.16 13.19
N PHE A 284 4.66 -14.48 13.51
CA PHE A 284 5.54 -13.56 14.21
C PHE A 284 6.09 -12.46 13.30
N ASN A 285 6.26 -11.26 13.88
CA ASN A 285 7.01 -10.18 13.25
C ASN A 285 8.47 -10.62 13.04
N VAL A 286 8.82 -10.94 11.79
CA VAL A 286 10.16 -11.37 11.34
C VAL A 286 11.28 -10.38 11.71
N ALA A 287 10.93 -9.14 12.10
CA ALA A 287 11.89 -8.16 12.58
C ALA A 287 12.63 -8.59 13.86
N ALA A 288 12.04 -9.43 14.71
CA ALA A 288 12.61 -9.81 16.01
C ALA A 288 13.81 -10.77 15.91
N THR A 289 13.97 -11.50 14.81
CA THR A 289 14.97 -12.57 14.68
C THR A 289 16.25 -12.15 13.94
N ARG A 290 16.33 -10.90 13.45
CA ARG A 290 17.54 -10.43 12.79
C ARG A 290 18.61 -10.13 13.85
N ASN A 291 19.80 -10.73 13.71
CA ASN A 291 21.00 -10.38 14.48
C ASN A 291 21.39 -8.93 14.19
N GLN A 292 20.76 -8.01 14.91
CA GLN A 292 20.86 -6.57 14.68
C GLN A 292 21.83 -5.98 15.69
N ARG A 293 22.75 -5.12 15.22
CA ARG A 293 23.66 -4.37 16.10
C ARG A 293 22.92 -3.41 17.03
N ASN A 294 21.74 -2.92 16.59
CA ASN A 294 20.94 -1.97 17.33
C ASN A 294 19.68 -2.64 17.87
N LYS A 295 19.41 -2.45 19.17
CA LYS A 295 18.16 -2.89 19.81
C LYS A 295 16.99 -2.05 19.26
N PRO A 296 15.91 -2.64 18.74
CA PRO A 296 14.75 -1.88 18.29
C PRO A 296 14.03 -1.21 19.47
N MET A 297 13.36 -0.10 19.19
CA MET A 297 12.44 0.53 20.13
C MET A 297 11.13 -0.26 20.22
N SER A 298 10.60 -0.42 21.44
CA SER A 298 9.28 -0.98 21.70
C SER A 298 8.25 0.13 21.88
N ARG A 299 6.99 -0.13 21.50
CA ARG A 299 5.84 0.75 21.79
C ARG A 299 5.74 1.11 23.27
N GLN A 300 6.11 0.19 24.16
CA GLN A 300 6.05 0.39 25.62
C GLN A 300 7.03 1.44 26.14
N LEU A 301 8.01 1.86 25.33
CA LEU A 301 8.98 2.89 25.71
C LEU A 301 8.53 4.30 25.36
N LEU A 302 7.37 4.46 24.71
CA LEU A 302 6.84 5.76 24.31
C LEU A 302 6.27 6.48 25.53
N ASP A 303 6.74 7.70 25.78
CA ASP A 303 6.11 8.59 26.75
C ASP A 303 4.81 9.21 26.20
N ALA A 304 4.03 9.83 27.08
CA ALA A 304 2.75 10.44 26.72
C ALA A 304 2.90 11.55 25.66
N ALA A 305 3.96 12.34 25.74
CA ALA A 305 4.22 13.42 24.79
C ALA A 305 4.53 12.88 23.37
N THR A 306 5.30 11.79 23.27
CA THR A 306 5.59 11.13 21.99
C THR A 306 4.34 10.48 21.41
N LEU A 307 3.51 9.85 22.25
CA LEU A 307 2.22 9.29 21.81
C LEU A 307 1.30 10.37 21.26
N ASP A 308 1.14 11.50 21.97
CA ASP A 308 0.32 12.63 21.53
C ASP A 308 0.82 13.22 20.20
N MET A 309 2.14 13.35 20.05
CA MET A 309 2.76 13.79 18.80
C MET A 309 2.46 12.83 17.64
N ILE A 310 2.53 11.51 17.87
CA ILE A 310 2.18 10.52 16.85
C ILE A 310 0.71 10.67 16.48
N HIS A 311 -0.20 10.68 17.44
CA HIS A 311 -1.64 10.82 17.20
C HIS A 311 -1.97 12.08 16.40
N THR A 312 -1.38 13.22 16.77
CA THR A 312 -1.54 14.47 16.04
C THR A 312 -1.06 14.35 14.60
N LYS A 313 0.10 13.72 14.37
CA LYS A 313 0.67 13.56 13.02
C LYS A 313 -0.07 12.53 12.16
N THR A 314 -0.76 11.58 12.77
CA THR A 314 -1.39 10.45 12.08
C THR A 314 -2.91 10.42 12.24
N GLN A 315 -3.54 11.56 12.53
CA GLN A 315 -4.99 11.64 12.74
C GLN A 315 -5.80 11.13 11.55
N LEU A 316 -5.36 11.36 10.32
CA LEU A 316 -6.06 10.90 9.12
C LEU A 316 -5.83 9.40 8.88
N ASP A 317 -4.66 8.86 9.25
CA ASP A 317 -4.42 7.42 9.22
C ASP A 317 -5.30 6.69 10.24
N GLN A 318 -5.52 7.27 11.42
CA GLN A 318 -6.44 6.73 12.42
C GLN A 318 -7.87 6.68 11.90
N TRP A 319 -8.33 7.77 11.28
CA TRP A 319 -9.64 7.84 10.64
C TRP A 319 -9.77 6.81 9.52
N LEU A 320 -8.78 6.73 8.62
CA LEU A 320 -8.72 5.78 7.51
C LEU A 320 -8.83 4.33 7.99
N LEU A 321 -8.02 3.94 8.99
CA LEU A 321 -8.04 2.60 9.58
C LEU A 321 -9.43 2.26 10.14
N HIS A 322 -10.00 3.15 10.95
CA HIS A 322 -11.32 2.93 11.54
C HIS A 322 -12.44 2.89 10.50
N HIS A 323 -12.38 3.75 9.49
CA HIS A 323 -13.39 3.81 8.43
C HIS A 323 -13.40 2.52 7.60
N SER A 324 -12.23 2.09 7.12
CA SER A 324 -12.12 0.91 6.25
C SER A 324 -12.40 -0.41 6.97
N ILE A 325 -12.08 -0.54 8.28
CA ILE A 325 -12.33 -1.79 9.03
C ILE A 325 -13.79 -1.91 9.47
N ARG A 326 -14.42 -0.84 9.97
CA ARG A 326 -15.78 -0.93 10.54
C ARG A 326 -16.82 -1.39 9.51
N ARG A 327 -16.69 -0.97 8.26
CA ARG A 327 -17.63 -1.35 7.19
C ARG A 327 -17.70 -2.86 6.97
N LEU A 328 -16.56 -3.54 7.05
CA LEU A 328 -16.49 -5.00 6.89
C LEU A 328 -17.28 -5.73 7.98
N ASN A 329 -17.41 -5.15 9.16
CA ASN A 329 -18.12 -5.74 10.30
C ASN A 329 -19.63 -5.44 10.30
N THR A 330 -20.08 -4.35 9.66
CA THR A 330 -21.51 -3.97 9.65
C THR A 330 -22.30 -4.55 8.48
N GLU A 331 -21.62 -4.93 7.41
CA GLU A 331 -22.24 -5.45 6.17
C GLU A 331 -22.07 -6.97 6.01
N GLY A 332 -21.44 -7.63 6.98
CA GLY A 332 -21.10 -9.05 6.97
C GLY A 332 -22.09 -9.95 7.69
#